data_AF-A0A3B8W1T0-F1
#
_entry.id   AF-A0A3B8W1T0-F1
#
_cell.length_a   1.000
_cell.length_b   1.000
_cell.length_c   1.000
_cell.angle_alpha   90.00
_cell.angle_beta   90.00
_cell.angle_gamma   90.00
#
_symmetry.space_group_name_H-M   'P 1'
#
loop_
_entity.id
_entity.type
_entity.pdbx_description
1 polymer ?
#
loop_
_entity_poly.entity_id
_entity_poly.type
_entity_poly.pdbx_seq_one_letter_code
_entity_poly.pdbx_strand_id
1 'polypeptide(L)'
;MHTPGYSTKEFFEITKERAVDIIKKIRDTYIYDREIDDNKDYLWDISDMLGCIEYCTVKSKGILHCLVRTNRELSRIRENGQFSTAPDDGRTDLAPAKDKAYERPVIMFIKQNGNKDQGWRDAPFYWPVFIAQKNISPVIFTLNAPKTIDSD
;
A
#
# COMPACT_ATOMS: atom_id res chain seq x y z
N MET A 1 -21.42 -6.70 8.45
CA MET A 1 -20.77 -7.13 7.19
C MET A 1 -19.51 -7.88 7.60
N HIS A 2 -19.42 -9.18 7.30
CA HIS A 2 -18.29 -10.05 7.65
C HIS A 2 -17.32 -10.00 6.48
N THR A 3 -16.14 -9.40 6.65
CA THR A 3 -15.10 -9.36 5.61
C THR A 3 -14.45 -10.75 5.54
N PRO A 4 -14.66 -11.53 4.47
CA PRO A 4 -14.08 -12.86 4.34
C PRO A 4 -12.54 -12.75 4.36
N GLY A 5 -11.88 -13.68 5.06
CA GLY A 5 -10.41 -13.65 5.22
C GLY A 5 -9.91 -13.04 6.53
N TYR A 6 -10.78 -12.81 7.52
CA TYR A 6 -10.38 -12.43 8.88
C TYR A 6 -9.57 -13.55 9.55
N SER A 7 -8.26 -13.51 9.37
CA SER A 7 -7.32 -14.18 10.27
C SER A 7 -6.96 -13.17 11.35
N THR A 8 -7.18 -13.53 12.61
CA THR A 8 -6.75 -12.81 13.82
C THR A 8 -5.22 -12.65 13.93
N LYS A 9 -4.44 -12.90 12.87
CA LYS A 9 -2.99 -12.70 12.90
C LYS A 9 -2.70 -11.25 13.25
N GLU A 10 -2.22 -11.11 14.48
CA GLU A 10 -1.79 -9.91 15.14
C GLU A 10 -0.70 -9.23 14.31
N PHE A 11 -0.62 -7.91 14.44
CA PHE A 11 0.50 -7.18 13.86
C PHE A 11 1.82 -7.81 14.26
N PHE A 12 2.70 -8.01 13.29
CA PHE A 12 4.07 -8.45 13.55
C PHE A 12 5.06 -7.36 13.15
N GLU A 13 6.31 -7.47 13.59
CA GLU A 13 7.33 -6.51 13.19
C GLU A 13 8.02 -6.95 11.90
N ILE A 14 8.36 -5.97 11.06
CA ILE A 14 9.11 -6.19 9.83
C ILE A 14 10.16 -5.08 9.69
N THR A 15 11.30 -5.41 9.09
CA THR A 15 12.31 -4.41 8.78
C THR A 15 11.91 -3.60 7.55
N LYS A 16 12.39 -2.35 7.49
CA LYS A 16 12.25 -1.46 6.35
C LYS A 16 12.73 -2.14 5.07
N GLU A 17 13.90 -2.75 5.10
CA GLU A 17 14.53 -3.38 3.94
C GLU A 17 13.63 -4.48 3.39
N ARG A 18 13.03 -5.29 4.26
CA ARG A 18 12.12 -6.36 3.86
C ARG A 18 10.79 -5.81 3.34
N ALA A 19 10.24 -4.79 3.96
CA ALA A 19 9.02 -4.13 3.47
C ALA A 19 9.22 -3.52 2.08
N VAL A 20 10.35 -2.82 1.87
CA VAL A 20 10.74 -2.22 0.59
C VAL A 20 10.94 -3.29 -0.49
N ASP A 21 11.61 -4.40 -0.19
CA ASP A 21 11.76 -5.52 -1.12
C ASP A 21 10.41 -6.09 -1.56
N ILE A 22 9.47 -6.29 -0.62
CA ILE A 22 8.12 -6.77 -0.93
C ILE A 22 7.37 -5.75 -1.81
N ILE A 23 7.43 -4.46 -1.48
CA ILE A 23 6.77 -3.39 -2.25
C ILE A 23 7.27 -3.35 -3.69
N LYS A 24 8.59 -3.46 -3.90
CA LYS A 24 9.18 -3.52 -5.24
C LYS A 24 8.67 -4.72 -6.02
N LYS A 25 8.68 -5.91 -5.42
CA LYS A 25 8.13 -7.12 -6.05
C LYS A 25 6.65 -6.99 -6.40
N ILE A 26 5.85 -6.34 -5.55
CA ILE A 26 4.45 -6.06 -5.86
C ILE A 26 4.35 -5.14 -7.08
N ARG A 27 5.11 -4.05 -7.11
CA ARG A 27 5.08 -3.08 -8.21
C ARG A 27 5.43 -3.69 -9.55
N ASP A 28 6.36 -4.63 -9.58
CA ASP A 28 6.77 -5.34 -10.79
C ASP A 28 5.64 -6.20 -11.40
N THR A 29 4.58 -6.49 -10.63
CA THR A 29 3.39 -7.21 -11.12
C THR A 29 2.32 -6.30 -11.73
N TYR A 30 2.42 -4.98 -11.51
CA TYR A 30 1.40 -4.02 -11.91
C TYR A 30 1.62 -3.53 -13.34
N ILE A 31 0.57 -3.61 -14.15
CA ILE A 31 0.57 -3.26 -15.57
C ILE A 31 -0.44 -2.13 -15.80
N TYR A 32 0.02 -1.03 -16.41
CA TYR A 32 -0.75 0.22 -16.58
C TYR A 32 -0.85 0.70 -18.03
N ASP A 33 -0.10 0.08 -18.94
CA ASP A 33 0.14 0.56 -20.30
C ASP A 33 -0.67 -0.22 -21.35
N ARG A 34 -1.71 -0.95 -20.94
CA ARG A 34 -2.56 -1.69 -21.86
C ARG A 34 -3.67 -0.80 -22.42
N GLU A 35 -3.77 -0.74 -23.74
CA GLU A 35 -4.82 0.02 -24.44
C GLU A 35 -6.25 -0.40 -24.04
N ILE A 36 -6.43 -1.66 -23.66
CA ILE A 36 -7.74 -2.23 -23.32
C ILE A 36 -8.26 -1.84 -21.91
N ASP A 37 -7.41 -1.29 -21.04
CA ASP A 37 -7.74 -1.08 -19.62
C ASP A 37 -7.86 0.39 -19.22
N ASP A 38 -7.35 1.31 -20.04
CA ASP A 38 -7.29 2.76 -19.79
C ASP A 38 -6.94 3.14 -18.33
N ASN A 39 -5.89 2.52 -17.78
CA ASN A 39 -5.49 2.68 -16.38
C ASN A 39 -4.19 3.47 -16.19
N LYS A 40 -3.72 4.19 -17.22
CA LYS A 40 -2.47 4.98 -17.18
C LYS A 40 -2.50 6.07 -16.10
N ASP A 41 -3.65 6.70 -15.92
CA ASP A 41 -3.85 7.76 -14.91
C ASP A 41 -3.82 7.23 -13.46
N TYR A 42 -3.90 5.90 -13.29
CA TYR A 42 -3.80 5.22 -12.00
C TYR A 42 -2.41 4.64 -11.74
N LEU A 43 -1.41 5.03 -12.56
CA LEU A 43 -0.04 4.59 -12.38
C LEU A 43 0.44 4.96 -10.98
N TRP A 44 0.81 3.94 -10.22
CA TRP A 44 1.40 4.11 -8.91
C TRP A 44 2.92 4.26 -9.02
N ASP A 45 3.40 5.48 -8.73
CA ASP A 45 4.82 5.73 -8.47
C ASP A 45 5.16 5.25 -7.05
N ILE A 46 6.00 4.23 -6.96
CA ILE A 46 6.40 3.68 -5.67
C ILE A 46 7.32 4.60 -4.89
N SER A 47 7.98 5.54 -5.56
CA SER A 47 8.96 6.46 -4.96
C SER A 47 8.33 7.25 -3.81
N ASP A 48 7.05 7.62 -3.94
CA ASP A 48 6.25 8.31 -2.92
C ASP A 48 6.14 7.49 -1.64
N MET A 49 5.73 6.22 -1.78
CA MET A 49 5.58 5.32 -0.64
C MET A 49 6.95 5.00 -0.02
N LEU A 50 7.97 4.77 -0.85
CA LEU A 50 9.32 4.48 -0.37
C LEU A 50 9.92 5.67 0.39
N GLY A 51 9.72 6.91 -0.08
CA GLY A 51 10.15 8.12 0.61
C GLY A 51 9.44 8.30 1.96
N CYS A 52 8.13 8.06 2.00
CA CYS A 52 7.36 8.04 3.24
C CYS A 52 7.88 6.99 4.23
N ILE A 53 8.13 5.77 3.77
CA ILE A 53 8.69 4.69 4.61
C ILE A 53 10.07 5.08 5.14
N GLU A 54 10.95 5.62 4.29
CA GLU A 54 12.29 6.05 4.70
C GLU A 54 12.21 7.05 5.86
N TYR A 55 11.44 8.12 5.69
CA TYR A 55 11.29 9.15 6.71
C TYR A 55 10.62 8.63 7.99
N CYS A 56 9.49 7.91 7.85
CA CYS A 56 8.70 7.46 8.99
C CYS A 56 9.42 6.42 9.84
N THR A 57 10.42 5.72 9.29
CA THR A 57 11.14 4.67 10.01
C THR A 57 12.43 5.14 10.70
N VAL A 58 12.82 6.41 10.53
CA VAL A 58 14.00 6.99 11.21
C VAL A 58 13.91 6.81 12.73
N LYS A 59 12.78 7.24 13.33
CA LYS A 59 12.57 7.14 14.79
C LYS A 59 12.44 5.69 15.26
N SER A 60 11.87 4.81 14.43
CA SER A 60 11.69 3.40 14.76
C SER A 60 12.91 2.53 14.42
N LYS A 61 14.04 3.13 14.02
CA LYS A 61 15.28 2.45 13.63
C LYS A 61 15.05 1.39 12.54
N GLY A 62 14.24 1.72 11.53
CA GLY A 62 13.97 0.84 10.41
C GLY A 62 12.92 -0.24 10.69
N ILE A 63 12.17 -0.18 11.79
CA ILE A 63 11.14 -1.18 12.11
C ILE A 63 9.73 -0.64 11.85
N LEU A 64 8.90 -1.47 11.22
CA LEU A 64 7.49 -1.22 10.99
C LEU A 64 6.64 -2.29 11.66
N HIS A 65 5.40 -1.95 11.99
CA HIS A 65 4.36 -2.94 12.22
C HIS A 65 3.80 -3.40 10.87
N CYS A 66 3.49 -4.69 10.76
CA CYS A 66 3.00 -5.31 9.53
C CYS A 66 1.69 -6.05 9.78
N LEU A 67 0.75 -5.87 8.87
CA LEU A 67 -0.51 -6.59 8.84
C LEU A 67 -0.69 -7.28 7.49
N VAL A 68 -1.03 -8.57 7.50
CA VAL A 68 -1.34 -9.30 6.26
C VAL A 68 -2.81 -9.69 6.26
N ARG A 69 -3.48 -9.42 5.16
CA ARG A 69 -4.86 -9.85 4.90
C ARG A 69 -4.91 -10.67 3.62
N THR A 70 -5.76 -11.67 3.59
CA THR A 70 -5.94 -12.54 2.42
C THR A 70 -7.41 -12.65 2.05
N ASN A 71 -7.68 -13.23 0.88
CA ASN A 71 -9.03 -13.51 0.39
C ASN A 71 -9.89 -12.24 0.20
N ARG A 72 -9.27 -11.12 -0.18
CA ARG A 72 -10.01 -9.94 -0.61
C ARG A 72 -10.62 -10.21 -1.99
N GLU A 73 -11.89 -9.85 -2.13
CA GLU A 73 -12.70 -10.03 -3.33
C GLU A 73 -13.42 -8.73 -3.68
N LEU A 74 -12.66 -7.67 -3.96
CA LEU A 74 -13.23 -6.41 -4.45
C LEU A 74 -13.51 -6.47 -5.95
N SER A 75 -14.54 -5.78 -6.43
CA SER A 75 -14.69 -5.49 -7.86
C SER A 75 -13.65 -4.48 -8.31
N ARG A 76 -13.10 -4.63 -9.52
CA ARG A 76 -12.17 -3.67 -10.14
C ARG A 76 -12.83 -2.32 -10.36
N ILE A 77 -14.09 -2.34 -10.79
CA ILE A 77 -14.94 -1.17 -10.99
C ILE A 77 -16.07 -1.24 -9.96
N ARG A 78 -16.29 -0.13 -9.27
CA ARG A 78 -17.38 0.03 -8.29
C ARG A 78 -18.70 0.24 -9.02
N GLU A 79 -19.80 0.13 -8.27
CA GLU A 79 -21.16 0.36 -8.80
C GLU A 79 -21.33 1.75 -9.45
N ASN A 80 -20.56 2.75 -9.01
CA ASN A 80 -20.57 4.10 -9.57
C ASN A 80 -19.65 4.29 -10.80
N GLY A 81 -19.12 3.20 -11.37
CA GLY A 81 -18.26 3.23 -12.55
C GLY A 81 -16.80 3.62 -12.29
N GLN A 82 -16.43 3.96 -11.06
CA GLN A 82 -15.06 4.33 -10.70
C GLN A 82 -14.19 3.10 -10.40
N PHE A 83 -12.89 3.20 -10.63
CA PHE A 83 -11.96 2.16 -10.20
C PHE A 83 -11.95 2.01 -8.67
N SER A 84 -11.80 0.76 -8.21
CA SER A 84 -11.55 0.49 -6.80
C SER A 84 -10.14 0.89 -6.42
N THR A 85 -10.03 1.89 -5.54
CA THR A 85 -8.77 2.49 -5.09
C THR A 85 -8.43 2.20 -3.62
N ALA A 86 -9.36 1.62 -2.86
CA ALA A 86 -9.19 1.33 -1.44
C ALA A 86 -9.38 -0.18 -1.20
N PRO A 87 -8.29 -0.92 -0.92
CA PRO A 87 -8.33 -2.36 -0.69
C PRO A 87 -8.65 -2.73 0.76
N ASP A 88 -8.55 -1.79 1.69
CA ASP A 88 -8.76 -1.93 3.12
C ASP A 88 -10.21 -1.65 3.53
N ASP A 89 -10.66 -2.30 4.61
CA ASP A 89 -11.92 -1.95 5.28
C ASP A 89 -11.66 -0.99 6.45
N GLY A 90 -12.50 0.05 6.55
CA GLY A 90 -12.35 1.11 7.54
C GLY A 90 -12.40 0.63 8.99
N ARG A 91 -13.14 -0.45 9.27
CA ARG A 91 -13.33 -0.99 10.62
C ARG A 91 -12.36 -2.11 10.94
N THR A 92 -12.14 -3.05 10.01
CA THR A 92 -11.38 -4.28 10.29
C THR A 92 -9.89 -4.19 9.99
N ASP A 93 -9.49 -3.24 9.14
CA ASP A 93 -8.09 -3.05 8.75
C ASP A 93 -7.58 -1.68 9.19
N LEU A 94 -8.27 -0.61 8.78
CA LEU A 94 -7.76 0.76 8.93
C LEU A 94 -7.79 1.25 10.37
N ALA A 95 -8.90 1.02 11.09
CA ALA A 95 -9.01 1.40 12.51
C ALA A 95 -7.91 0.75 13.38
N PRO A 96 -7.73 -0.59 13.40
CA PRO A 96 -6.67 -1.19 14.20
C PRO A 96 -5.26 -0.80 13.72
N ALA A 97 -5.05 -0.58 12.42
CA ALA A 97 -3.76 -0.10 11.91
C ALA A 97 -3.44 1.32 12.41
N LYS A 98 -4.42 2.23 12.40
CA LYS A 98 -4.27 3.59 12.94
C LYS A 98 -4.03 3.60 14.44
N ASP A 99 -4.63 2.69 15.19
CA ASP A 99 -4.41 2.55 16.62
C ASP A 99 -3.02 1.99 16.93
N LYS A 100 -2.53 1.06 16.10
CA LYS A 100 -1.18 0.50 16.22
C LYS A 100 -0.09 1.49 15.79
N ALA A 101 -0.38 2.36 14.83
CA ALA A 101 0.52 3.36 14.27
C ALA A 101 0.72 4.57 15.21
N TYR A 102 1.24 4.36 16.42
CA TYR A 102 1.56 5.44 17.35
C TYR A 102 3.03 5.85 17.31
N GLU A 103 3.96 4.94 17.62
CA GLU A 103 5.41 5.22 17.59
C GLU A 103 6.12 4.72 16.33
N ARG A 104 5.54 3.71 15.68
CA ARG A 104 6.08 3.05 14.49
C ARG A 104 5.02 3.09 13.39
N PRO A 105 5.40 3.31 12.12
CA PRO A 105 4.44 3.21 11.04
C PRO A 105 3.95 1.77 10.86
N VAL A 106 2.80 1.62 10.21
CA VAL A 106 2.21 0.34 9.85
C VAL A 106 2.22 0.17 8.33
N ILE A 107 2.63 -1.00 7.85
CA ILE A 107 2.44 -1.44 6.47
C ILE A 107 1.42 -2.59 6.45
N MET A 108 0.44 -2.53 5.56
CA MET A 108 -0.50 -3.62 5.34
C MET A 108 -0.29 -4.21 3.95
N PHE A 109 -0.30 -5.53 3.85
CA PHE A 109 -0.30 -6.26 2.59
C PHE A 109 -1.62 -7.02 2.46
N ILE A 110 -2.47 -6.56 1.54
CA ILE A 110 -3.82 -7.09 1.35
C ILE A 110 -3.87 -7.87 0.04
N LYS A 111 -3.99 -9.20 0.12
CA LYS A 111 -4.11 -10.06 -1.06
C LYS A 111 -5.51 -10.00 -1.65
N GLN A 112 -5.60 -9.50 -2.88
CA GLN A 112 -6.76 -9.60 -3.77
C GLN A 112 -6.64 -10.89 -4.58
N ASN A 113 -7.72 -11.68 -4.64
CA ASN A 113 -7.73 -12.94 -5.37
C ASN A 113 -7.73 -12.74 -6.89
N GLY A 114 -8.27 -11.62 -7.37
CA GLY A 114 -8.15 -11.21 -8.76
C GLY A 114 -9.11 -11.91 -9.71
N ASN A 115 -10.30 -12.30 -9.23
CA ASN A 115 -11.33 -12.97 -10.03
C ASN A 115 -11.74 -12.15 -11.27
N LYS A 116 -11.80 -12.81 -12.44
CA LYS A 116 -12.21 -12.22 -13.70
C LYS A 116 -13.65 -11.69 -13.70
N ASP A 117 -14.57 -12.34 -12.99
CA ASP A 117 -15.97 -11.91 -12.86
C ASP A 117 -16.09 -10.57 -12.12
N GLN A 118 -15.07 -10.24 -11.33
CA GLN A 118 -14.92 -8.97 -10.62
C GLN A 118 -14.16 -7.93 -11.47
N GLY A 119 -13.93 -8.19 -12.76
CA GLY A 119 -13.24 -7.29 -13.69
C GLY A 119 -11.71 -7.37 -13.62
N TRP A 120 -11.14 -8.30 -12.84
CA TRP A 120 -9.70 -8.54 -12.78
C TRP A 120 -9.26 -9.55 -13.84
N ARG A 121 -8.07 -10.14 -13.67
CA ARG A 121 -7.34 -10.89 -14.71
C ARG A 121 -7.02 -12.34 -14.33
N ASP A 122 -7.79 -12.91 -13.41
CA ASP A 122 -7.58 -14.26 -12.87
C ASP A 122 -6.15 -14.47 -12.32
N ALA A 123 -5.60 -13.41 -11.73
CA ALA A 123 -4.25 -13.36 -11.21
C ALA A 123 -4.27 -12.69 -9.83
N PRO A 124 -3.95 -13.44 -8.75
CA PRO A 124 -3.87 -12.85 -7.42
C PRO A 124 -2.74 -11.83 -7.32
N PHE A 125 -2.97 -10.77 -6.55
CA PHE A 125 -1.99 -9.71 -6.31
C PHE A 125 -2.16 -9.10 -4.93
N TYR A 126 -1.20 -8.27 -4.51
CA TYR A 126 -1.22 -7.62 -3.21
C TYR A 126 -1.30 -6.11 -3.35
N TRP A 127 -2.19 -5.51 -2.59
CA TRP A 127 -2.16 -4.07 -2.35
C TRP A 127 -1.29 -3.75 -1.14
N PRO A 128 -0.30 -2.88 -1.27
CA PRO A 128 0.40 -2.29 -0.14
C PRO A 128 -0.35 -1.04 0.34
N VAL A 129 -0.60 -0.96 1.65
CA VAL A 129 -1.22 0.22 2.28
C VAL A 129 -0.34 0.67 3.44
N PHE A 130 0.16 1.90 3.37
CA PHE A 130 1.07 2.46 4.36
C PHE A 130 0.33 3.46 5.26
N ILE A 131 0.53 3.34 6.58
CA ILE A 131 -0.01 4.24 7.59
C ILE A 131 1.17 4.86 8.35
N ALA A 132 1.35 6.16 8.18
CA ALA A 132 2.29 6.94 8.99
C ALA A 132 1.84 6.97 10.46
N GLN A 133 2.81 7.03 11.36
CA GLN A 133 2.56 7.05 12.80
C GLN A 133 2.04 8.42 13.29
N LYS A 134 1.20 8.42 14.34
CA LYS A 134 0.58 9.65 14.87
C LYS A 134 1.59 10.68 15.37
N ASN A 135 2.74 10.25 15.92
CA ASN A 135 3.76 11.14 16.47
C ASN A 135 4.85 11.57 15.45
N ILE A 136 4.51 11.50 14.15
CA ILE A 136 5.38 11.96 13.08
C ILE A 136 5.66 13.46 13.23
N SER A 137 6.92 13.86 13.04
CA SER A 137 7.27 15.27 13.01
C SER A 137 6.83 15.85 11.65
N PRO A 138 6.15 17.01 11.61
CA PRO A 138 5.80 17.64 10.34
C PRO A 138 7.04 17.91 9.49
N VAL A 139 6.96 17.61 8.20
CA VAL A 139 8.06 17.75 7.24
C VAL A 139 7.47 18.13 5.88
N ILE A 140 8.19 18.97 5.14
CA ILE A 140 7.91 19.21 3.72
C ILE A 140 8.67 18.16 2.92
N PHE A 141 7.95 17.45 2.07
CA PHE A 141 8.50 16.45 1.17
C PHE A 141 8.14 16.84 -0.26
N THR A 142 9.14 16.83 -1.15
CA THR A 142 8.97 17.21 -2.55
C THR A 142 9.25 16.00 -3.42
N LEU A 143 8.30 15.66 -4.27
CA LEU A 143 8.44 14.63 -5.30
C LEU A 143 9.03 15.25 -6.57
N ASN A 144 9.90 14.50 -7.25
CA ASN A 144 10.47 14.91 -8.54
C ASN A 144 11.12 16.31 -8.54
N ALA A 145 11.74 16.71 -7.42
CA ALA A 145 12.52 17.94 -7.39
C ALA A 145 13.53 17.90 -8.55
N PRO A 146 13.59 18.94 -9.41
CA PRO A 146 14.56 18.95 -10.49
C PRO A 146 15.94 18.76 -9.88
N LYS A 147 16.68 17.75 -10.35
CA LYS A 147 18.09 17.59 -9.98
C LYS A 147 18.74 18.94 -10.27
N THR A 148 19.35 19.54 -9.26
CA THR A 148 20.09 20.79 -9.43
C THR A 148 21.01 20.61 -10.62
N ILE A 149 20.90 21.51 -11.60
CA ILE A 149 21.93 21.66 -12.61
C ILE A 149 23.10 22.19 -11.81
N ASP A 150 24.09 21.33 -11.54
CA ASP A 150 25.35 21.77 -11.01
C ASP A 150 25.91 22.77 -12.03
N SER A 151 25.96 24.05 -11.65
CA SER A 151 26.68 25.06 -12.39
C SER A 151 28.16 24.86 -12.11
N ASP A 152 28.89 24.43 -13.14
CA ASP A 152 30.36 24.39 -13.19
C ASP A 152 31.00 25.71 -12.73
#